data_AF-A0A1B6G5W2-F1
#
_entry.id   AF-A0A1B6G5W2-F1
#
_cell.length_a   1.000
_cell.length_b   1.000
_cell.length_c   1.000
_cell.angle_alpha   90.00
_cell.angle_beta   90.00
_cell.angle_gamma   90.00
#
_symmetry.space_group_name_H-M   'P 1'
#
loop_
_entity.id
_entity.type
_entity.pdbx_description
1 polymer ?
#
loop_
_entity_poly.entity_id
_entity_poly.type
_entity_poly.pdbx_seq_one_letter_code
_entity_poly.pdbx_strand_id
1 'polypeptide(L)'
;MRRRRLTVWLLLLVAAHGARTADPQLVDSTATNTEFPETTTESMEGRGNKKFGDRCEDTMECGFPGSICDPLLKSCQCLPNLSATNHIDKCGRPVNINETCFFNEQCEVRVIQTECRDQRCACRFEMTPVLKNDKYECIGRQNHPGFE
;
A
#
# COMPACT_ATOMS: atom_id res chain seq x y z
N MET A 1 20.93 33.22 -59.39
CA MET A 1 20.69 32.08 -60.32
C MET A 1 19.90 31.04 -59.55
N ARG A 2 18.56 31.00 -59.58
CA ARG A 2 17.61 30.36 -60.53
C ARG A 2 17.83 28.86 -60.81
N ARG A 3 16.86 28.06 -60.31
CA ARG A 3 16.34 26.75 -60.81
C ARG A 3 17.22 25.52 -60.51
N ARG A 4 16.69 24.36 -60.11
CA ARG A 4 15.54 23.61 -60.66
C ARG A 4 14.91 22.67 -59.62
N ARG A 5 13.58 22.63 -59.61
CA ARG A 5 12.74 21.61 -58.95
C ARG A 5 12.80 20.32 -59.76
N LEU A 6 12.80 19.16 -59.11
CA LEU A 6 12.43 17.87 -59.71
C LEU A 6 11.40 17.20 -58.81
N THR A 7 10.17 17.34 -59.24
CA THR A 7 8.98 16.62 -58.81
C THR A 7 9.01 15.22 -59.41
N VAL A 8 8.85 14.18 -58.59
CA VAL A 8 8.43 12.86 -59.07
C VAL A 8 7.02 12.61 -58.56
N TRP A 9 6.12 12.43 -59.50
CA TRP A 9 4.70 12.15 -59.34
C TRP A 9 4.42 10.67 -59.65
N LEU A 10 3.25 10.20 -59.21
CA LEU A 10 2.49 9.02 -59.66
C LEU A 10 2.92 7.66 -59.03
N LEU A 11 2.05 6.76 -58.57
CA LEU A 11 0.60 6.55 -58.79
C LEU A 11 -0.06 5.86 -57.59
N LEU A 12 -1.34 6.17 -57.40
CA LEU A 12 -2.31 5.51 -56.53
C LEU A 12 -2.59 4.06 -56.95
N LEU A 13 -2.75 3.18 -55.96
CA LEU A 13 -3.67 2.05 -56.06
C LEU A 13 -4.73 2.17 -54.96
N VAL A 14 -5.96 2.44 -55.40
CA VAL A 14 -7.17 2.43 -54.59
C VAL A 14 -7.62 0.97 -54.45
N ALA A 15 -7.80 0.51 -53.22
CA ALA A 15 -8.66 -0.63 -52.92
C ALA A 15 -9.69 -0.17 -51.88
N ALA A 16 -10.91 0.05 -52.34
CA ALA A 16 -12.04 0.47 -51.54
C ALA A 16 -12.82 -0.75 -51.06
N HIS A 17 -12.86 -1.05 -49.76
CA HIS A 17 -13.91 -1.90 -49.20
C HIS A 17 -14.23 -1.53 -47.74
N GLY A 18 -15.49 -1.15 -47.51
CA GLY A 18 -16.23 -1.58 -46.32
C GLY A 18 -16.16 -0.69 -45.09
N ALA A 19 -17.04 0.32 -45.02
CA ALA A 19 -17.49 0.85 -43.75
C ALA A 19 -18.34 -0.20 -43.02
N ARG A 20 -17.88 -0.66 -41.84
CA ARG A 20 -18.73 -1.23 -40.80
C ARG A 20 -18.30 -0.65 -39.45
N THR A 21 -19.19 0.17 -38.92
CA THR A 21 -19.28 0.56 -37.51
C THR A 21 -19.48 -0.67 -36.63
N ALA A 22 -18.58 -0.92 -35.69
CA ALA A 22 -18.84 -1.65 -34.44
C ALA A 22 -17.69 -1.44 -33.44
N ASP A 23 -18.05 -0.80 -32.33
CA ASP A 23 -17.57 -0.95 -30.94
C ASP A 23 -16.07 -1.11 -30.61
N PRO A 24 -15.49 -0.23 -29.75
CA PRO A 24 -14.20 -0.45 -29.14
C PRO A 24 -14.36 -1.23 -27.83
N GLN A 25 -14.45 -2.56 -27.89
CA GLN A 25 -14.20 -3.41 -26.72
C GLN A 25 -13.45 -4.69 -27.09
N LEU A 26 -12.15 -4.69 -26.82
CA LEU A 26 -11.56 -5.70 -25.96
C LEU A 26 -10.25 -5.14 -25.41
N VAL A 27 -10.38 -4.37 -24.32
CA VAL A 27 -9.28 -4.24 -23.37
C VAL A 27 -9.03 -5.64 -22.82
N ASP A 28 -8.03 -6.33 -23.36
CA ASP A 28 -7.49 -7.51 -22.70
C ASP A 28 -6.99 -7.02 -21.33
N SER A 29 -7.81 -7.31 -20.34
CA SER A 29 -7.62 -6.87 -18.97
C SER A 29 -6.64 -7.82 -18.33
N THR A 30 -5.42 -7.86 -18.85
CA THR A 30 -4.26 -8.13 -18.02
C THR A 30 -3.92 -6.83 -17.29
N ALA A 31 -4.88 -6.35 -16.50
CA ALA A 31 -4.56 -5.58 -15.32
C ALA A 31 -3.82 -6.56 -14.41
N THR A 32 -2.50 -6.60 -14.55
CA THR A 32 -1.64 -6.99 -13.45
C THR A 32 -1.83 -5.92 -12.37
N ASN A 33 -2.98 -5.95 -11.69
CA ASN A 33 -3.11 -5.43 -10.35
C ASN A 33 -2.21 -6.33 -9.51
N THR A 34 -0.93 -6.01 -9.47
CA THR A 34 -0.03 -6.55 -8.46
C THR A 34 -0.58 -6.08 -7.12
N GLU A 35 -1.30 -7.01 -6.50
CA GLU A 35 -1.72 -7.07 -5.12
C GLU A 35 -0.56 -6.63 -4.21
N PHE A 36 -0.83 -5.63 -3.36
CA PHE A 36 0.06 -5.17 -2.28
C PHE A 36 0.40 -6.36 -1.34
N PRO A 37 1.59 -6.39 -0.67
CA PRO A 37 2.05 -5.25 0.12
C PRO A 37 3.57 -4.96 0.14
N GLU A 38 3.95 -3.78 0.62
CA GLU A 38 5.32 -3.45 1.08
C GLU A 38 5.68 -4.20 2.38
N THR A 39 5.52 -5.51 2.35
CA THR A 39 6.09 -6.46 3.30
C THR A 39 7.01 -7.31 2.44
N THR A 40 8.30 -7.38 2.76
CA THR A 40 9.22 -8.27 2.06
C THR A 40 8.57 -9.64 1.92
N THR A 41 8.57 -10.19 0.70
CA THR A 41 8.13 -11.56 0.40
C THR A 41 9.13 -12.55 1.01
N GLU A 42 9.34 -12.48 2.32
CA GLU A 42 10.16 -13.44 3.04
C GLU A 42 9.41 -14.76 3.06
N SER A 43 10.03 -15.78 2.50
CA SER A 43 9.51 -17.13 2.63
C SER A 43 9.46 -17.50 4.11
N MET A 44 8.30 -17.96 4.55
CA MET A 44 8.13 -18.52 5.89
C MET A 44 8.45 -20.02 5.93
N GLU A 45 8.88 -20.61 4.80
CA GLU A 45 9.25 -22.01 4.73
C GLU A 45 10.43 -22.32 5.66
N GLY A 46 10.28 -23.34 6.49
CA GLY A 46 11.29 -23.75 7.47
C GLY A 46 11.40 -22.87 8.72
N ARG A 47 10.60 -21.80 8.84
CA ARG A 47 10.49 -21.03 10.09
C ARG A 47 9.62 -21.77 11.11
N GLY A 48 9.88 -21.52 12.39
CA GLY A 48 9.15 -22.06 13.54
C GLY A 48 7.78 -21.40 13.72
N ASN A 49 7.22 -21.54 14.91
CA ASN A 49 5.87 -21.07 15.24
C ASN A 49 5.83 -20.07 16.40
N LYS A 50 6.99 -19.56 16.85
CA LYS A 50 7.05 -18.59 17.94
C LYS A 50 6.47 -17.26 17.52
N LYS A 51 5.75 -16.64 18.45
CA LYS A 51 5.00 -15.40 18.28
C LYS A 51 5.78 -14.23 18.86
N PHE A 52 5.26 -13.02 18.64
CA PHE A 52 5.83 -11.81 19.21
C PHE A 52 6.00 -11.95 20.74
N GLY A 53 7.19 -11.65 21.25
CA GLY A 53 7.54 -11.75 22.66
C GLY A 53 7.95 -13.15 23.14
N ASP A 54 7.75 -14.21 22.36
CA ASP A 54 8.21 -15.55 22.73
C ASP A 54 9.73 -15.62 22.78
N ARG A 55 10.28 -16.34 23.77
CA ARG A 55 11.73 -16.54 23.91
C ARG A 55 12.29 -17.37 22.74
N CYS A 56 13.39 -16.91 22.16
CA CYS A 56 14.09 -17.53 21.03
C CYS A 56 15.60 -17.50 21.23
N GLU A 57 16.30 -18.36 20.50
CA GLU A 57 17.76 -18.33 20.36
C GLU A 57 18.16 -17.96 18.93
N ASP A 58 17.37 -18.37 17.94
CA ASP A 58 17.56 -18.06 16.53
C ASP A 58 16.32 -17.40 15.89
N THR A 59 16.55 -16.57 14.86
CA THR A 59 15.49 -15.88 14.10
C THR A 59 14.56 -16.85 13.39
N MET A 60 15.07 -18.02 12.96
CA MET A 60 14.29 -19.06 12.31
C MET A 60 13.21 -19.64 13.22
N GLU A 61 13.29 -19.47 14.54
CA GLU A 61 12.22 -19.92 15.44
C GLU A 61 10.98 -19.02 15.41
N CYS A 62 11.15 -17.74 15.04
CA CYS A 62 10.09 -16.74 14.97
C CYS A 62 9.27 -16.94 13.69
N GLY A 63 7.98 -17.24 13.86
CA GLY A 63 7.11 -17.80 12.83
C GLY A 63 6.24 -16.81 12.08
N PHE A 64 6.65 -15.54 11.99
CA PHE A 64 5.85 -14.50 11.34
C PHE A 64 6.70 -13.56 10.47
N PRO A 65 6.15 -13.03 9.36
CA PRO A 65 6.89 -12.15 8.46
C PRO A 65 7.43 -10.90 9.14
N GLY A 66 8.69 -10.57 8.83
CA GLY A 66 9.36 -9.39 9.40
C GLY A 66 9.80 -9.56 10.85
N SER A 67 9.73 -10.78 11.41
CA SER A 67 10.20 -11.08 12.76
C SER A 67 11.68 -11.48 12.80
N ILE A 68 12.36 -11.07 13.87
CA ILE A 68 13.73 -11.46 14.21
C ILE A 68 13.81 -11.91 15.66
N CYS A 69 14.79 -12.76 15.98
CA CYS A 69 15.13 -13.00 17.36
C CYS A 69 16.03 -11.86 17.85
N ASP A 70 15.50 -10.99 18.71
CA ASP A 70 16.27 -9.85 19.21
C ASP A 70 17.43 -10.36 20.10
N PRO A 71 18.69 -9.97 19.80
CA PRO A 71 19.85 -10.54 20.49
C PRO A 71 19.97 -10.11 21.95
N LEU A 72 19.35 -8.97 22.33
CA LEU A 72 19.37 -8.41 23.67
C LEU A 72 18.20 -8.92 24.50
N LEU A 73 16.98 -8.86 23.96
CA LEU A 73 15.75 -9.29 24.61
C LEU A 73 15.56 -10.80 24.58
N LYS A 74 16.30 -11.52 23.72
CA LYS A 74 16.19 -12.97 23.50
C LYS A 74 14.75 -13.40 23.24
N SER A 75 14.00 -12.58 22.49
CA SER A 75 12.60 -12.82 22.15
C SER A 75 12.31 -12.41 20.71
N CYS A 76 11.26 -12.99 20.13
CA CYS A 76 10.82 -12.66 18.79
C CYS A 76 10.23 -11.25 18.76
N GLN A 77 10.86 -10.36 18.00
CA GLN A 77 10.49 -8.97 17.83
C GLN A 77 10.31 -8.65 16.34
N CYS A 78 9.63 -7.55 16.04
CA CYS A 78 9.60 -7.04 14.67
C CYS A 78 10.91 -6.35 14.31
N LEU A 79 11.28 -6.39 13.03
CA LEU A 79 12.36 -5.58 12.50
C LEU A 79 12.13 -4.09 12.81
N PRO A 80 13.19 -3.29 13.04
CA PRO A 80 13.04 -1.87 13.37
C PRO A 80 12.26 -1.03 12.35
N ASN A 81 12.31 -1.38 11.06
CA ASN A 81 11.55 -0.71 9.99
C ASN A 81 10.08 -1.19 9.91
N LEU A 82 9.74 -2.28 10.59
CA LEU A 82 8.40 -2.85 10.68
C LEU A 82 7.89 -2.78 12.13
N SER A 83 8.08 -1.63 12.77
CA SER A 83 7.88 -1.46 14.22
C SER A 83 6.42 -1.52 14.70
N ALA A 84 5.43 -1.46 13.82
CA ALA A 84 4.05 -1.70 14.20
C ALA A 84 3.79 -3.20 14.31
N THR A 85 3.14 -3.63 15.39
CA THR A 85 2.83 -5.03 15.63
C THR A 85 1.44 -5.19 16.21
N ASN A 86 0.75 -6.28 15.90
CA ASN A 86 -0.48 -6.68 16.60
C ASN A 86 -0.17 -7.43 17.91
N HIS A 87 1.10 -7.48 18.32
CA HIS A 87 1.60 -8.19 19.49
C HIS A 87 1.38 -9.72 19.46
N ILE A 88 1.16 -10.29 18.27
CA ILE A 88 0.97 -11.74 18.09
C ILE A 88 1.87 -12.25 16.97
N ASP A 89 1.63 -11.82 15.74
CA ASP A 89 2.20 -12.44 14.53
C ASP A 89 2.19 -11.53 13.30
N LYS A 90 2.05 -10.21 13.51
CA LYS A 90 2.12 -9.22 12.44
C LYS A 90 3.18 -8.20 12.75
N CYS A 91 3.99 -7.91 11.75
CA CYS A 91 4.87 -6.76 11.69
C CYS A 91 4.47 -5.91 10.49
N GLY A 92 4.59 -4.60 10.63
CA GLY A 92 4.26 -3.66 9.57
C GLY A 92 4.90 -2.31 9.84
N ARG A 93 5.01 -1.49 8.80
CA ARG A 93 5.44 -0.10 9.00
C ARG A 93 4.29 0.71 9.60
N PRO A 94 4.54 1.67 10.50
CA PRO A 94 3.54 2.65 10.88
C PRO A 94 3.13 3.50 9.67
N VAL A 95 1.82 3.64 9.42
CA VAL A 95 1.29 4.33 8.23
C VAL A 95 0.34 5.46 8.62
N ASN A 96 0.25 6.48 7.77
CA ASN A 96 -0.60 7.65 8.03
C ASN A 96 -2.06 7.43 7.60
N ILE A 97 -2.95 8.34 7.98
CA ILE A 97 -4.33 8.37 7.48
C ILE A 97 -4.33 8.40 5.94
N ASN A 98 -5.25 7.65 5.33
CA ASN A 98 -5.39 7.40 3.89
C ASN A 98 -4.31 6.53 3.23
N GLU A 99 -3.23 6.16 3.93
CA GLU A 99 -2.27 5.16 3.46
C GLU A 99 -2.80 3.74 3.64
N THR A 100 -2.25 2.81 2.86
CA THR A 100 -2.60 1.39 2.89
C THR A 100 -2.16 0.74 4.20
N CYS A 101 -3.02 -0.11 4.77
CA CYS A 101 -2.76 -0.84 6.01
C CYS A 101 -3.33 -2.26 5.93
N PHE A 102 -2.90 -3.12 6.87
CA PHE A 102 -3.32 -4.53 6.99
C PHE A 102 -3.86 -4.90 8.38
N PHE A 103 -3.59 -4.06 9.39
CA PHE A 103 -4.04 -4.23 10.77
C PHE A 103 -4.02 -2.87 11.47
N ASN A 104 -4.81 -2.72 12.53
CA ASN A 104 -5.13 -1.43 13.16
C ASN A 104 -3.90 -0.72 13.72
N GLU A 105 -3.00 -1.47 14.34
CA GLU A 105 -1.85 -0.94 15.06
C GLU A 105 -0.88 -0.18 14.13
N GLN A 106 -0.87 -0.48 12.81
CA GLN A 106 -0.13 0.33 11.83
C GLN A 106 -0.60 1.78 11.80
N CYS A 107 -1.91 2.01 11.96
CA CYS A 107 -2.53 3.32 12.02
C CYS A 107 -2.36 3.96 13.41
N GLU A 108 -2.59 3.17 14.46
CA GLU A 108 -2.62 3.64 15.85
C GLU A 108 -1.26 4.18 16.33
N VAL A 109 -0.16 3.63 15.82
CA VAL A 109 1.20 4.14 16.10
C VAL A 109 1.36 5.60 15.69
N ARG A 110 0.66 6.05 14.63
CA ARG A 110 0.67 7.46 14.19
C ARG A 110 -0.41 8.29 14.88
N VAL A 111 -1.63 7.77 14.92
CA VAL A 111 -2.81 8.44 15.50
C VAL A 111 -3.67 7.40 16.22
N ILE A 112 -3.66 7.40 17.54
CA ILE A 112 -4.31 6.36 18.38
C ILE A 112 -5.81 6.18 18.12
N GLN A 113 -6.50 7.21 17.63
CA GLN A 113 -7.94 7.20 17.31
C GLN A 113 -8.24 6.70 15.89
N THR A 114 -7.30 5.98 15.26
CA THR A 114 -7.48 5.41 13.93
C THR A 114 -7.63 3.90 13.96
N GLU A 115 -8.13 3.36 12.86
CA GLU A 115 -8.24 1.93 12.59
C GLU A 115 -7.89 1.66 11.13
N CYS A 116 -7.55 0.41 10.84
CA CYS A 116 -7.39 -0.05 9.47
C CYS A 116 -8.75 -0.50 8.95
N ARG A 117 -9.41 0.36 8.17
CA ARG A 117 -10.75 0.12 7.60
C ARG A 117 -10.65 0.15 6.08
N ASP A 118 -11.16 -0.88 5.42
CA ASP A 118 -11.08 -1.03 3.96
C ASP A 118 -9.64 -0.90 3.42
N GLN A 119 -8.69 -1.50 4.14
CA GLN A 119 -7.26 -1.47 3.87
C GLN A 119 -6.64 -0.06 3.87
N ARG A 120 -7.31 0.93 4.47
CA ARG A 120 -6.78 2.28 4.64
C ARG A 120 -6.91 2.73 6.09
N CYS A 121 -5.94 3.50 6.57
CA CYS A 121 -6.08 4.10 7.88
C CYS A 121 -7.13 5.19 7.87
N ALA A 122 -8.12 5.06 8.73
CA ALA A 122 -9.22 6.00 8.89
C ALA A 122 -9.46 6.29 10.37
N CYS A 123 -10.04 7.45 10.68
CA CYS A 123 -10.48 7.73 12.04
C CYS A 123 -11.63 6.81 12.46
N ARG A 124 -11.60 6.41 13.74
CA ARG A 124 -12.67 5.65 14.40
C ARG A 124 -13.90 6.52 14.66
N PHE A 125 -15.02 5.87 14.97
CA PHE A 125 -16.25 6.53 15.46
C PHE A 125 -16.78 7.66 14.55
N GLU A 126 -16.60 7.51 13.23
CA GLU A 126 -17.02 8.52 12.25
C GLU A 126 -16.40 9.91 12.48
N MET A 127 -15.25 9.98 13.16
CA MET A 127 -14.49 11.22 13.32
C MET A 127 -13.88 11.66 11.97
N THR A 128 -13.69 12.97 11.82
CA THR A 128 -13.09 13.55 10.62
C THR A 128 -11.59 13.76 10.82
N PRO A 129 -10.72 13.31 9.90
CA PRO A 129 -9.31 13.62 9.97
C PRO A 129 -9.05 15.09 9.61
N VAL A 130 -8.25 15.79 10.43
CA VAL A 130 -7.80 17.16 10.19
C VAL A 130 -6.29 17.22 10.27
N LEU A 131 -5.65 17.87 9.31
CA LEU A 131 -4.23 18.13 9.33
C LEU A 131 -3.96 19.43 10.09
N LYS A 132 -3.23 19.35 11.19
CA LYS A 132 -2.85 20.48 12.04
C LYS A 132 -1.37 20.39 12.36
N ASN A 133 -0.59 21.43 12.00
CA ASN A 133 0.85 21.46 12.20
C ASN A 133 1.56 20.20 11.65
N ASP A 134 1.24 19.82 10.40
CA ASP A 134 1.75 18.62 9.72
C ASP A 134 1.46 17.29 10.42
N LYS A 135 0.51 17.26 11.37
CA LYS A 135 0.06 16.06 12.06
C LYS A 135 -1.44 15.87 11.88
N TYR A 136 -1.85 14.63 11.61
CA TYR A 136 -3.26 14.29 11.59
C TYR A 136 -3.83 14.19 13.01
N GLU A 137 -5.00 14.77 13.19
CA GLU A 137 -5.85 14.65 14.38
C GLU A 137 -7.24 14.15 13.96
N CYS A 138 -7.86 13.27 14.75
CA CYS A 138 -9.24 12.83 14.52
C CYS A 138 -10.17 13.67 15.39
N ILE A 139 -11.03 14.47 14.76
CA ILE A 139 -11.99 15.32 15.48
C ILE A 139 -13.40 14.73 15.40
N GLY A 140 -14.05 14.62 16.56
CA GLY A 140 -15.46 14.26 16.63
C GLY A 140 -16.38 15.42 16.25
N ARG A 141 -17.65 15.11 16.03
CA ARG A 141 -18.72 16.07 15.66
C ARG A 141 -19.02 17.18 16.69
N GLN A 142 -18.27 17.30 17.79
CA GLN A 142 -18.57 18.25 18.88
C GLN A 142 -17.42 19.20 19.25
N ASN A 143 -16.52 19.54 18.31
CA ASN A 143 -15.49 20.56 18.52
C ASN A 143 -15.40 21.57 17.36
N HIS A 144 -16.54 22.07 16.88
CA HIS A 144 -16.59 23.40 16.25
C HIS A 144 -17.10 24.40 17.28
N PRO A 145 -16.23 25.06 18.08
CA PRO A 145 -16.59 26.33 18.68
C PRO A 145 -16.46 27.42 17.61
N GLY A 146 -17.60 27.87 17.06
CA GLY A 146 -17.71 29.17 16.38
C GLY A 146 -17.67 29.17 14.85
N PHE A 147 -18.85 29.10 14.25
CA PHE A 147 -19.26 29.98 13.14
C PHE A 147 -20.78 30.17 13.23
N GLU A 148 -21.18 31.01 14.19
CA GLU A 148 -22.42 31.81 14.16
C GLU A 148 -22.15 33.12 14.89
#